data_AF-A0A7S2JX91-F1
#
_entry.id   AF-A0A7S2JX91-F1
#
_cell.length_a   1.000
_cell.length_b   1.000
_cell.length_c   1.000
_cell.angle_alpha   90.00
_cell.angle_beta   90.00
_cell.angle_gamma   90.00
#
_symmetry.space_group_name_H-M   'P 1'
#
loop_
_entity.id
_entity.type
_entity.pdbx_description
1 polymer ?
#
loop_
_entity_poly.entity_id
_entity_poly.type
_entity_poly.pdbx_seq_one_letter_code
_entity_poly.pdbx_strand_id
1 'polypeptide(L)'
;LELLARVGAAADLCVLAEALSLLPCFAAWGADAGKYSPVFESLRMLRTLRLMDLCSCAPGMKDFGRVVLAQFGTVMLTSGYLGGAVWLFCATLYYYFDKANPQMMICPACDDIDDPSSCSEVQVTSCFNRMESIPNALFFCLVNLFGEFPLMDRHSSSSRWVCAFVALVGQVLLGVPCGLLG
;
A
#
# COMPACT_ATOMS: atom_id res chain seq x y z
N LEU A 1 -1.94 -25.00 35.95
CA LEU A 1 -1.02 -23.86 35.73
C LEU A 1 0.21 -24.25 34.88
N GLU A 2 0.84 -25.42 35.08
CA GLU A 2 1.93 -25.89 34.18
C GLU A 2 1.48 -26.16 32.73
N LEU A 3 0.25 -26.63 32.52
CA LEU A 3 -0.31 -26.81 31.16
C LEU A 3 -0.53 -25.48 30.43
N LEU A 4 -0.83 -24.38 31.13
CA LEU A 4 -0.94 -23.04 30.54
C LEU A 4 0.43 -22.40 30.31
N ALA A 5 1.43 -22.71 31.15
CA ALA A 5 2.80 -22.26 30.96
C ALA A 5 3.50 -22.92 29.75
N ARG A 6 3.15 -24.18 29.43
CA ARG A 6 3.62 -24.85 28.20
C ARG A 6 2.90 -24.39 26.94
N VAL A 7 1.66 -23.91 27.04
CA VAL A 7 0.93 -23.26 25.93
C VAL A 7 1.45 -21.84 25.69
N GLY A 8 1.97 -21.15 26.71
CA GLY A 8 2.39 -19.75 26.62
C GLY A 8 3.75 -19.48 25.97
N ALA A 9 4.63 -20.47 25.83
CA ALA A 9 5.99 -20.26 25.31
C ALA A 9 6.18 -20.64 23.83
N ALA A 10 5.22 -21.35 23.24
CA ALA A 10 5.25 -21.81 21.85
C ALA A 10 3.83 -21.93 21.27
N ALA A 11 2.98 -20.92 21.50
CA ALA A 11 1.90 -20.65 20.56
C ALA A 11 2.57 -20.19 19.26
N ASP A 12 3.12 -21.15 18.52
CA ASP A 12 3.76 -20.90 17.24
C ASP A 12 2.77 -20.13 16.39
N LEU A 13 3.23 -19.03 15.80
CA LEU A 13 2.42 -18.15 14.96
C LEU A 13 1.63 -18.96 13.91
N CYS A 14 2.17 -20.11 13.49
CA CYS A 14 1.54 -21.09 12.61
C CYS A 14 0.29 -21.73 13.22
N VAL A 15 0.31 -22.18 14.49
CA VAL A 15 -0.87 -22.77 15.15
C VAL A 15 -1.97 -21.73 15.31
N LEU A 16 -1.59 -20.48 15.59
CA LEU A 16 -2.52 -19.37 15.68
C LEU A 16 -3.08 -18.99 14.31
N ALA A 17 -2.27 -18.98 13.25
CA ALA A 17 -2.69 -18.75 11.88
C ALA A 17 -3.62 -19.86 11.36
N GLU A 18 -3.30 -21.13 11.63
CA GLU A 18 -4.15 -22.28 11.31
C GLU A 18 -5.51 -22.16 12.01
N ALA A 19 -5.52 -21.88 13.32
CA ALA A 19 -6.75 -21.69 14.09
C ALA A 19 -7.57 -20.49 13.58
N LEU A 20 -6.91 -19.36 13.27
CA LEU A 20 -7.55 -18.17 12.73
C LEU A 20 -8.12 -18.41 11.32
N SER A 21 -7.46 -19.23 10.50
CA SER A 21 -7.93 -19.58 9.15
C SER A 21 -9.17 -20.48 9.15
N LEU A 22 -9.40 -21.23 10.23
CA LEU A 22 -10.59 -22.07 10.42
C LEU A 22 -11.79 -21.28 10.97
N LEU A 23 -11.54 -20.13 11.61
CA LEU A 23 -12.56 -19.29 12.24
C LEU A 23 -13.69 -18.88 11.26
N PRO A 24 -13.43 -18.47 10.00
CA PRO A 24 -14.48 -18.21 9.02
C PRO A 24 -15.41 -19.39 8.75
N CYS A 25 -14.87 -20.62 8.78
CA CYS A 25 -15.65 -21.84 8.53
C CYS A 25 -16.62 -22.11 9.68
N PHE A 26 -16.15 -21.99 10.93
CA PHE A 26 -17.00 -22.13 12.11
C PHE A 26 -18.02 -20.99 12.25
N ALA A 27 -17.62 -19.76 11.92
CA ALA A 27 -18.51 -18.61 11.90
C ALA A 27 -19.62 -18.76 10.85
N ALA A 28 -19.29 -19.28 9.66
CA ALA A 28 -20.27 -19.55 8.60
C ALA A 28 -21.20 -20.73 8.95
N TRP A 29 -20.74 -21.69 9.76
CA TRP A 29 -21.56 -22.80 10.24
C TRP A 29 -22.56 -22.35 11.32
N GLY A 30 -22.15 -21.46 12.23
CA GLY A 30 -22.99 -20.99 13.34
C GLY A 30 -23.97 -19.87 12.98
N ALA A 31 -23.71 -19.12 11.90
CA ALA A 31 -24.65 -18.13 11.40
C ALA A 31 -25.58 -18.78 10.38
N ASP A 32 -26.88 -18.85 10.68
CA ASP A 32 -27.90 -19.35 9.76
C ASP A 32 -27.69 -18.76 8.35
N ALA A 33 -27.46 -19.64 7.37
CA ALA A 33 -26.96 -19.36 6.03
C ALA A 33 -27.85 -18.45 5.14
N GLY A 34 -28.87 -17.81 5.71
CA GLY A 34 -29.85 -16.98 5.00
C GLY A 34 -29.58 -15.47 5.03
N LYS A 35 -28.68 -14.95 5.89
CA LYS A 35 -28.40 -13.50 5.98
C LYS A 35 -26.91 -13.21 5.79
N TYR A 36 -26.49 -13.15 4.53
CA TYR A 36 -25.14 -12.75 4.13
C TYR A 36 -24.89 -11.28 4.53
N SER A 37 -24.05 -11.05 5.54
CA SER A 37 -23.51 -9.73 5.85
C SER A 37 -22.16 -9.53 5.13
N PRO A 38 -21.78 -8.28 4.78
CA PRO A 38 -20.49 -7.98 4.11
C PRO A 38 -19.26 -8.43 4.93
N VAL A 39 -19.44 -8.73 6.22
CA VAL A 39 -18.41 -9.25 7.11
C VAL A 39 -17.94 -10.66 6.70
N PHE A 40 -18.79 -11.47 6.10
CA PHE A 40 -18.39 -12.81 5.65
C PHE A 40 -17.49 -12.79 4.41
N GLU A 41 -17.55 -11.73 3.61
CA GLU A 41 -16.72 -11.59 2.41
C GLU A 41 -15.27 -11.27 2.77
N SER A 42 -15.05 -10.39 3.76
CA SER A 42 -13.71 -10.11 4.28
C SER A 42 -13.09 -11.32 5.01
N LEU A 43 -13.89 -12.12 5.71
CA LEU A 43 -13.43 -13.36 6.35
C LEU A 43 -12.95 -14.43 5.36
N ARG A 44 -13.36 -14.38 4.08
CA ARG A 44 -12.84 -15.29 3.05
C ARG A 44 -11.36 -15.04 2.76
N MET A 45 -10.85 -13.81 2.96
CA MET A 45 -9.43 -13.52 2.79
C MET A 45 -8.57 -14.21 3.85
N LEU A 46 -9.09 -14.52 5.05
CA LEU A 46 -8.34 -15.29 6.05
C LEU A 46 -8.00 -16.72 5.59
N ARG A 47 -8.69 -17.25 4.58
CA ARG A 47 -8.37 -18.55 3.99
C ARG A 47 -7.04 -18.55 3.23
N THR A 48 -6.56 -17.39 2.75
CA THR A 48 -5.26 -17.32 2.08
C THR A 48 -4.09 -17.44 3.07
N LEU A 49 -4.31 -17.20 4.36
CA LEU A 49 -3.31 -17.44 5.41
C LEU A 49 -2.91 -18.92 5.48
N ARG A 50 -3.81 -19.83 5.12
CA ARG A 50 -3.50 -21.26 5.04
C ARG A 50 -2.45 -21.59 3.96
N LEU A 51 -2.34 -20.76 2.93
CA LEU A 51 -1.26 -20.88 1.93
C LEU A 51 0.07 -20.36 2.48
N MET A 52 0.05 -19.44 3.46
CA MET A 52 1.26 -19.04 4.18
C MET A 52 1.76 -20.12 5.14
N ASP A 53 0.88 -20.92 5.76
CA ASP A 53 1.30 -22.03 6.64
C ASP A 53 2.03 -23.14 5.88
N LEU A 54 1.71 -23.35 4.59
CA LEU A 54 2.50 -24.21 3.72
C LEU A 54 3.97 -23.74 3.59
N CYS A 55 4.22 -22.44 3.82
CA CYS A 55 5.54 -21.80 3.73
C CYS A 55 6.18 -21.49 5.10
N SER A 56 5.42 -21.30 6.17
CA SER A 56 5.95 -20.93 7.50
C SER A 56 6.71 -22.08 8.20
N CYS A 57 6.46 -23.33 7.79
CA CYS A 57 7.29 -24.47 8.18
C CYS A 57 8.51 -24.68 7.25
N ALA A 58 8.68 -23.87 6.21
CA ALA A 58 9.83 -23.97 5.34
C ALA A 58 11.05 -23.30 6.01
N PRO A 59 12.15 -24.04 6.28
CA PRO A 59 13.41 -23.43 6.72
C PRO A 59 13.86 -22.28 5.79
N GLY A 60 13.39 -22.26 4.54
CA GLY A 60 13.63 -21.21 3.56
C GLY A 60 13.33 -19.78 4.02
N MET A 61 12.27 -19.49 4.79
CA MET A 61 12.02 -18.12 5.27
C MET A 61 13.00 -17.69 6.37
N LYS A 62 13.40 -18.62 7.24
CA LYS A 62 14.38 -18.35 8.31
C LYS A 62 15.78 -18.19 7.72
N ASP A 63 16.11 -19.00 6.73
CA ASP A 63 17.38 -18.92 6.02
C ASP A 63 17.44 -17.67 5.15
N PHE A 64 16.36 -17.33 4.44
CA PHE A 64 16.24 -16.07 3.71
C PHE A 64 16.40 -14.86 4.65
N GLY A 65 15.65 -14.82 5.74
CA GLY A 65 15.76 -13.73 6.73
C GLY A 65 17.17 -13.61 7.30
N ARG A 66 17.83 -14.74 7.58
CA ARG A 66 19.23 -14.75 8.06
C ARG A 66 20.19 -14.21 7.00
N VAL A 67 20.10 -14.67 5.76
CA VAL A 67 20.96 -14.22 4.66
C VAL A 67 20.73 -12.73 4.38
N VAL A 68 19.48 -12.30 4.25
CA VAL A 68 19.11 -10.91 3.95
C VAL A 68 19.57 -9.97 5.07
N LEU A 69 19.27 -10.30 6.32
CA LEU A 69 19.62 -9.43 7.45
C LEU A 69 21.12 -9.45 7.74
N ALA A 70 21.78 -10.61 7.64
CA ALA A 70 23.22 -10.73 7.96
C ALA A 70 24.12 -10.15 6.86
N GLN A 71 23.74 -10.30 5.58
CA GLN A 71 24.59 -9.93 4.46
C GLN A 71 24.22 -8.58 3.85
N PHE A 72 22.92 -8.24 3.80
CA PHE A 72 22.44 -7.04 3.11
C PHE A 72 21.78 -6.02 4.03
N GLY A 73 21.73 -6.27 5.35
CA GLY A 73 21.02 -5.42 6.30
C GLY A 73 21.44 -3.94 6.22
N THR A 74 22.75 -3.65 6.17
CA THR A 74 23.25 -2.28 6.08
C THR A 74 22.94 -1.62 4.73
N VAL A 75 23.06 -2.36 3.62
CA VAL A 75 22.79 -1.82 2.28
C VAL A 75 21.30 -1.57 2.09
N MET A 76 20.46 -2.51 2.51
CA MET A 76 19.00 -2.39 2.45
C MET A 76 18.49 -1.25 3.33
N LEU A 77 19.07 -1.06 4.53
CA LEU A 77 18.71 0.05 5.42
C LEU A 77 19.08 1.41 4.80
N THR A 78 20.29 1.51 4.23
CA THR A 78 20.76 2.77 3.61
C THR A 78 19.98 3.10 2.34
N SER A 79 19.72 2.11 1.47
CA SER A 79 18.88 2.30 0.28
C SER A 79 17.44 2.64 0.64
N GLY A 80 16.88 1.97 1.66
CA GLY A 80 15.54 2.26 2.18
C GLY A 80 15.43 3.67 2.77
N TYR A 81 16.46 4.11 3.51
CA TYR A 81 16.54 5.47 4.04
C TYR A 81 16.61 6.52 2.93
N LEU A 82 17.48 6.33 1.93
CA LEU A 82 17.60 7.25 0.79
C LEU A 82 16.34 7.27 -0.06
N GLY A 83 15.76 6.10 -0.36
CA GLY A 83 14.49 5.99 -1.08
C GLY A 83 13.35 6.67 -0.33
N GLY A 84 13.25 6.46 0.98
CA GLY A 84 12.28 7.14 1.84
C GLY A 84 12.46 8.65 1.86
N ALA A 85 13.70 9.15 1.96
CA ALA A 85 14.00 10.58 1.93
C ALA A 85 13.63 11.22 0.58
N VAL A 86 13.98 10.57 -0.54
CA VAL A 86 13.60 11.03 -1.89
C VAL A 86 12.08 11.00 -2.07
N TRP A 87 11.40 9.97 -1.59
CA TRP A 87 9.95 9.87 -1.63
C TRP A 87 9.27 11.01 -0.85
N LEU A 88 9.69 11.25 0.40
CA LEU A 88 9.15 12.35 1.21
C LEU A 88 9.43 13.71 0.55
N PHE A 89 10.62 13.91 0.01
CA PHE A 89 11.00 15.15 -0.67
C PHE A 89 10.19 15.38 -1.97
N CYS A 90 10.02 14.35 -2.80
CA CYS A 90 9.24 14.48 -4.03
C CYS A 90 7.75 14.69 -3.73
N ALA A 91 7.21 14.05 -2.68
CA ALA A 91 5.83 14.26 -2.26
C ALA A 91 5.55 15.69 -1.78
N THR A 92 6.49 16.32 -1.06
CA THR A 92 6.34 17.73 -0.67
C THR A 92 6.39 18.66 -1.87
N LEU A 93 7.23 18.38 -2.87
CA LEU A 93 7.25 19.12 -4.13
C LEU A 93 5.97 18.97 -4.94
N TYR A 94 5.42 17.75 -5.06
CA TYR A 94 4.11 17.52 -5.68
C TYR A 94 3.01 18.33 -5.00
N TYR A 95 2.95 18.26 -3.67
CA TYR A 95 2.02 19.05 -2.88
C TYR A 95 2.19 20.55 -3.17
N TYR A 96 3.43 21.05 -3.17
CA TYR A 96 3.70 22.47 -3.39
C TYR A 96 3.27 22.95 -4.78
N PHE A 97 3.56 22.18 -5.84
CA PHE A 97 3.27 22.58 -7.22
C PHE A 97 1.82 22.36 -7.64
N ASP A 98 1.13 21.34 -7.11
CA ASP A 98 -0.21 20.97 -7.57
C ASP A 98 -1.34 21.32 -6.59
N LYS A 99 -1.07 21.80 -5.36
CA LYS A 99 -2.14 22.21 -4.42
C LYS A 99 -3.07 23.30 -4.97
N ALA A 100 -2.58 24.12 -5.90
CA ALA A 100 -3.33 25.22 -6.51
C ALA A 100 -3.73 24.94 -7.97
N ASN A 101 -3.48 23.72 -8.47
CA ASN A 101 -3.77 23.36 -9.85
C ASN A 101 -5.26 22.98 -9.99
N PRO A 102 -6.07 23.73 -10.76
CA PRO A 102 -7.49 23.43 -10.93
C PRO A 102 -7.74 22.10 -11.65
N GLN A 103 -6.77 21.59 -12.42
CA GLN A 103 -6.88 20.31 -13.13
C GLN A 103 -6.80 19.10 -12.19
N MET A 104 -6.43 19.29 -10.92
CA MET A 104 -6.35 18.22 -9.90
C MET A 104 -7.61 18.09 -9.04
N MET A 105 -8.64 18.90 -9.31
CA MET A 105 -9.92 18.82 -8.61
C MET A 105 -10.77 17.68 -9.18
N ILE A 106 -11.34 16.85 -8.29
CA ILE A 106 -12.38 15.88 -8.62
C ILE A 106 -13.71 16.41 -8.11
N CYS A 107 -14.71 16.47 -8.97
CA CYS A 107 -16.08 16.79 -8.60
C CYS A 107 -16.95 15.56 -8.89
N PRO A 108 -17.41 14.82 -7.86
CA PRO A 108 -18.18 13.58 -8.07
C PRO A 108 -19.59 13.82 -8.62
N ALA A 109 -20.06 15.06 -8.61
CA ALA A 109 -21.39 15.45 -9.06
C ALA A 109 -21.45 15.78 -10.56
N CYS A 110 -20.33 15.72 -11.28
CA CYS A 110 -20.27 16.03 -12.70
C CYS A 110 -20.35 14.74 -13.52
N ASP A 111 -21.20 14.74 -14.55
CA ASP A 111 -21.38 13.59 -15.45
C ASP A 111 -20.08 13.23 -16.18
N ASP A 112 -19.23 14.24 -16.43
CA ASP A 112 -17.89 14.08 -16.96
C ASP A 112 -16.84 14.44 -15.89
N ILE A 113 -16.12 13.42 -15.40
CA ILE A 113 -15.03 13.57 -14.40
C ILE A 113 -13.88 14.46 -14.93
N ASP A 114 -13.76 14.54 -16.26
CA ASP A 114 -12.60 15.10 -16.93
C ASP A 114 -12.75 16.59 -17.35
N ASP A 115 -13.96 17.14 -17.33
CA ASP A 115 -14.23 18.53 -17.75
C ASP A 115 -14.96 19.31 -16.65
N PRO A 116 -14.26 20.11 -15.82
CA PRO A 116 -14.88 20.86 -14.71
C PRO A 116 -15.85 21.94 -15.19
N SER A 117 -15.89 22.26 -16.49
CA SER A 117 -16.86 23.19 -17.09
C SER A 117 -18.23 22.56 -17.36
N SER A 118 -18.36 21.23 -17.30
CA SER A 118 -19.66 20.55 -17.43
C SER A 118 -20.48 20.61 -16.14
N CYS A 119 -19.83 20.93 -15.02
CA CYS A 119 -20.46 21.04 -13.71
C CYS A 119 -21.34 22.30 -13.64
N SER A 120 -22.63 22.12 -13.35
CA SER A 120 -23.53 23.24 -13.01
C SER A 120 -23.00 24.01 -11.79
N GLU A 121 -23.02 25.34 -11.86
CA GLU A 121 -22.50 26.29 -10.85
C GLU A 121 -23.03 26.02 -9.42
N VAL A 122 -24.18 25.35 -9.31
CA VAL A 122 -24.86 25.04 -8.04
C VAL A 122 -24.22 23.85 -7.28
N GLN A 123 -23.37 23.02 -7.92
CA GLN A 123 -22.80 21.80 -7.32
C GLN A 123 -21.30 21.90 -6.98
N VAL A 124 -20.69 23.08 -7.08
CA VAL A 124 -19.24 23.29 -6.85
C VAL A 124 -18.83 23.10 -5.37
N THR A 125 -19.78 22.97 -4.45
CA THR A 125 -19.51 22.84 -3.01
C THR A 125 -18.94 21.48 -2.57
N SER A 126 -18.91 20.47 -3.45
CA SER A 126 -18.42 19.11 -3.14
C SER A 126 -17.19 18.67 -3.93
N CYS A 127 -16.46 19.60 -4.54
CA CYS A 127 -15.21 19.28 -5.24
C CYS A 127 -14.06 19.12 -4.24
N PHE A 128 -13.22 18.09 -4.44
CA PHE A 128 -12.06 17.82 -3.60
C PHE A 128 -10.78 17.87 -4.44
N ASN A 129 -9.74 18.51 -3.92
CA ASN A 129 -8.43 18.47 -4.57
C ASN A 129 -7.71 17.17 -4.20
N ARG A 130 -7.28 16.38 -5.20
CA ARG A 130 -6.52 15.14 -4.97
C ARG A 130 -5.25 15.39 -4.12
N MET A 131 -4.64 16.56 -4.27
CA MET A 131 -3.40 16.96 -3.60
C MET A 131 -3.63 17.95 -2.46
N GLU A 132 -4.80 17.92 -1.80
CA GLU A 132 -5.15 18.84 -0.71
C GLU A 132 -4.23 18.71 0.52
N SER A 133 -3.72 17.51 0.77
CA SER A 133 -2.88 17.21 1.94
C SER A 133 -1.61 16.45 1.57
N ILE A 134 -0.56 16.60 2.38
CA ILE A 134 0.73 15.93 2.19
C ILE A 134 0.58 14.39 2.15
N PRO A 135 -0.24 13.73 3.00
CA PRO A 135 -0.46 12.29 2.93
C PRO A 135 -1.05 11.82 1.59
N ASN A 136 -1.97 12.59 1.00
CA ASN A 136 -2.51 12.25 -0.32
C ASN A 136 -1.43 12.37 -1.40
N ALA A 137 -0.60 13.42 -1.35
CA ALA A 137 0.53 13.57 -2.26
C ALA A 137 1.58 12.45 -2.10
N LEU A 138 1.80 11.97 -0.87
CA LEU A 138 2.67 10.82 -0.59
C LEU A 138 2.19 9.55 -1.27
N PHE A 139 0.88 9.29 -1.23
CA PHE A 139 0.28 8.13 -1.91
C PHE A 139 0.51 8.19 -3.42
N PHE A 140 0.19 9.31 -4.08
CA PHE A 140 0.41 9.46 -5.52
C PHE A 140 1.89 9.44 -5.90
N CYS A 141 2.77 10.03 -5.07
CA CYS A 141 4.20 9.96 -5.29
C CYS A 141 4.72 8.51 -5.20
N LEU A 142 4.16 7.69 -4.30
CA LEU A 142 4.52 6.28 -4.18
C LEU A 142 4.10 5.48 -5.42
N VAL A 143 2.89 5.72 -5.94
CA VAL A 143 2.40 5.09 -7.18
C VAL A 143 3.31 5.45 -8.38
N ASN A 144 3.68 6.73 -8.50
CA ASN A 144 4.64 7.20 -9.51
C ASN A 144 6.04 6.57 -9.33
N LEU A 145 6.44 6.28 -8.09
CA LEU A 145 7.71 5.62 -7.76
C LEU A 145 7.73 4.16 -8.22
N PHE A 146 6.57 3.49 -8.27
CA PHE A 146 6.41 2.17 -8.88
C PHE A 146 6.33 2.21 -10.42
N GLY A 147 6.35 3.40 -11.02
CA GLY A 147 6.32 3.58 -12.47
C GLY A 147 4.93 3.65 -13.08
N GLU A 148 3.88 3.75 -12.27
CA GLU A 148 2.52 4.00 -12.74
C GLU A 148 2.24 5.51 -12.70
N PHE A 149 1.77 6.09 -13.82
CA PHE A 149 1.55 7.54 -13.93
C PHE A 149 0.10 7.88 -14.33
N PRO A 150 -0.90 7.63 -13.44
CA PRO A 150 -2.32 7.77 -13.79
C PRO A 150 -2.76 9.22 -14.05
N LEU A 151 -1.95 10.22 -13.69
CA LEU A 151 -2.32 11.65 -13.67
C LEU A 151 -1.32 12.54 -14.44
N MET A 152 -0.45 11.96 -15.28
CA MET A 152 0.62 12.70 -15.96
C MET A 152 0.12 13.89 -16.77
N ASP A 153 -1.05 13.75 -17.40
CA ASP A 153 -1.61 14.79 -18.27
C ASP A 153 -2.15 16.00 -17.50
N ARG A 154 -2.57 15.80 -16.24
CA ARG A 154 -3.17 16.85 -15.39
C ARG A 154 -2.13 17.58 -14.53
N HIS A 155 -0.91 17.07 -14.44
CA HIS A 155 0.18 17.72 -13.70
C HIS A 155 0.59 19.05 -14.33
N SER A 156 0.84 20.05 -13.49
CA SER A 156 1.48 21.29 -13.91
C SER A 156 2.85 21.02 -14.54
N SER A 157 3.33 21.90 -15.41
CA SER A 157 4.63 21.72 -16.08
C SER A 157 5.78 21.50 -15.08
N SER A 158 5.72 22.13 -13.90
CA SER A 158 6.72 21.96 -12.84
C SER A 158 6.67 20.58 -12.20
N SER A 159 5.47 20.06 -11.90
CA SER A 159 5.35 18.71 -11.32
C SER A 159 5.66 17.60 -12.32
N ARG A 160 5.50 17.84 -13.63
CA ARG A 160 6.00 16.91 -14.67
C ARG A 160 7.52 16.73 -14.63
N TRP A 161 8.29 17.78 -14.29
CA TRP A 161 9.73 17.65 -14.08
C TRP A 161 10.07 16.84 -12.83
N VAL A 162 9.33 17.07 -11.73
CA VAL A 162 9.45 16.25 -10.52
C VAL A 162 9.12 14.79 -10.83
N CYS A 163 8.11 14.54 -11.66
CA CYS A 163 7.73 13.22 -12.14
C CYS A 163 8.84 12.54 -12.93
N ALA A 164 9.46 13.25 -13.88
CA ALA A 164 10.62 12.74 -14.61
C ALA A 164 11.80 12.42 -13.67
N PHE A 165 12.03 13.26 -12.65
CA PHE A 165 13.06 13.00 -11.63
C PHE A 165 12.75 11.75 -10.80
N VAL A 166 11.50 11.57 -10.36
CA VAL A 166 11.04 10.37 -9.64
C VAL A 166 11.20 9.11 -10.50
N ALA A 167 10.84 9.19 -11.79
CA ALA A 167 10.98 8.08 -12.72
C ALA A 167 12.45 7.64 -12.88
N LEU A 168 13.39 8.59 -12.97
CA LEU A 168 14.81 8.28 -13.16
C LEU A 168 15.52 7.89 -11.86
N VAL A 169 15.42 8.72 -10.83
CA VAL A 169 16.19 8.55 -9.59
C VAL A 169 15.48 7.62 -8.62
N GLY A 170 14.17 7.80 -8.49
CA GLY A 170 13.36 7.04 -7.55
C GLY A 170 13.28 5.56 -7.89
N GLN A 171 13.06 5.21 -9.15
CA GLN A 171 13.01 3.81 -9.60
C GLN A 171 14.37 3.12 -9.46
N VAL A 172 15.47 3.83 -9.74
CA VAL A 172 16.82 3.28 -9.54
C VAL A 172 17.06 2.96 -8.07
N LEU A 173 16.68 3.86 -7.15
CA LEU A 173 16.85 3.63 -5.71
C LEU A 173 15.96 2.50 -5.18
N LEU A 174 14.71 2.40 -5.64
CA LEU A 174 13.82 1.27 -5.30
C LEU A 174 14.25 -0.05 -5.96
N GLY A 175 14.96 0.00 -7.08
CA GLY A 175 15.49 -1.18 -7.77
C GLY A 175 16.66 -1.85 -7.02
N VAL A 176 17.41 -1.10 -6.20
CA VAL A 176 18.55 -1.62 -5.43
C VAL A 176 18.20 -2.84 -4.56
N PRO A 177 17.17 -2.80 -3.68
CA PRO A 177 16.82 -3.98 -2.88
C PRO A 177 16.36 -5.16 -3.75
N CYS A 178 15.69 -4.91 -4.88
CA CYS A 178 15.29 -5.98 -5.79
C CYS A 178 16.51 -6.64 -6.45
N GLY A 179 17.48 -5.84 -6.91
CA GLY A 179 18.72 -6.34 -7.51
C GLY A 179 19.68 -7.02 -6.53
N LEU A 180 19.60 -6.74 -5.22
CA LEU A 180 20.34 -7.46 -4.18
C LEU A 180 19.74 -8.82 -3.83
N LEU A 181 18.43 -8.99 -4.07
CA LEU A 181 17.68 -10.20 -3.73
C LEU A 181 17.57 -11.21 -4.88
N GLY A 182 17.68 -10.75 -6.13
CA GLY A 182 17.64 -11.58 -7.34
C GLY A 182 18.99 -12.17 -7.69
#